data_AF-A0A6I4J3R7-F1
#
_entry.id   AF-A0A6I4J3R7-F1
#
_cell.length_a   1.000
_cell.length_b   1.000
_cell.length_c   1.000
_cell.angle_alpha   90.00
_cell.angle_beta   90.00
_cell.angle_gamma   90.00
#
_symmetry.space_group_name_H-M   'P 1'
#
loop_
_entity.id
_entity.type
_entity.pdbx_description
1 polymer ?
#
loop_
_entity_poly.entity_id
_entity_poly.type
_entity_poly.pdbx_seq_one_letter_code
_entity_poly.pdbx_strand_id
1 'polypeptide(L)'
;MADGDQGRRTLRIIGFTAMAAAMAACAPAGAADRGISYDCDTPAGHFSELVLPAPSGAFVVEGKVTLRQIAAIGDFLPGARLGVASAPSAAGKAPEEVAGFVLIAVPANKLKKGAGKELVQFIEWDRHGAGAEGEQTQDPFAITAAPQEHSFRLSYDGGAVTVTIGGAERRFPFQAREPVVRLVCSTGEFLYTDLRIVPQG
;
A
#
# COMPACT_ATOMS: atom_id res chain seq x y z
N MET A 1 80.70 -62.20 -14.67
CA MET A 1 79.82 -61.82 -15.79
C MET A 1 79.18 -60.51 -15.34
N ALA A 2 79.75 -59.34 -15.66
CA ALA A 2 79.69 -58.66 -16.97
C ALA A 2 78.22 -58.33 -17.30
N ASP A 3 77.78 -57.13 -17.66
CA ASP A 3 78.37 -55.84 -18.01
C ASP A 3 77.14 -54.91 -18.24
N GLY A 4 77.16 -53.62 -17.88
CA GLY A 4 77.14 -52.52 -18.85
C GLY A 4 75.72 -52.17 -19.37
N ASP A 5 75.09 -51.03 -19.08
CA ASP A 5 75.41 -49.62 -19.33
C ASP A 5 74.58 -49.00 -20.48
N GLN A 6 74.02 -47.83 -20.17
CA GLN A 6 73.73 -46.65 -21.01
C GLN A 6 72.57 -46.53 -22.03
N GLY A 7 71.69 -45.56 -21.70
CA GLY A 7 71.41 -44.35 -22.52
C GLY A 7 70.31 -44.45 -23.59
N ARG A 8 69.58 -43.40 -23.99
CA ARG A 8 69.42 -41.99 -23.59
C ARG A 8 68.30 -41.39 -24.47
N ARG A 9 67.56 -40.38 -23.96
CA ARG A 9 66.75 -39.34 -24.67
C ARG A 9 65.40 -39.82 -25.26
N THR A 10 64.27 -39.12 -25.10
CA THR A 10 64.04 -37.72 -25.50
C THR A 10 62.75 -37.15 -24.86
N LEU A 11 62.84 -35.89 -24.47
CA LEU A 11 61.82 -34.98 -23.94
C LEU A 11 60.72 -34.67 -24.98
N ARG A 12 59.42 -34.71 -24.64
CA ARG A 12 58.40 -33.83 -25.24
C ARG A 12 57.32 -33.43 -24.22
N ILE A 13 57.34 -32.14 -23.92
CA ILE A 13 56.31 -31.37 -23.22
C ILE A 13 55.11 -31.23 -24.16
N ILE A 14 53.90 -31.56 -23.72
CA ILE A 14 52.66 -31.05 -24.30
C ILE A 14 51.79 -30.58 -23.13
N GLY A 15 51.72 -29.26 -22.98
CA GLY A 15 50.84 -28.60 -22.02
C GLY A 15 49.39 -28.75 -22.45
N PHE A 16 48.52 -29.01 -21.48
CA PHE A 16 47.09 -28.76 -21.59
C PHE A 16 46.71 -27.72 -20.55
N THR A 17 46.61 -26.49 -21.02
CA THR A 17 46.02 -25.35 -20.30
C THR A 17 44.53 -25.64 -20.13
N ALA A 18 44.11 -26.04 -18.94
CA ALA A 18 42.69 -26.14 -18.59
C ALA A 18 42.12 -24.73 -18.44
N MET A 19 41.32 -24.33 -19.42
CA MET A 19 40.57 -23.09 -19.46
C MET A 19 39.48 -23.15 -18.39
N ALA A 20 39.71 -22.52 -17.24
CA ALA A 20 38.70 -22.38 -16.19
C ALA A 20 37.58 -21.45 -16.71
N ALA A 21 36.46 -22.04 -17.10
CA ALA A 21 35.24 -21.30 -17.43
C ALA A 21 34.73 -20.61 -16.16
N ALA A 22 34.89 -19.28 -16.10
CA ALA A 22 34.26 -18.45 -15.10
C ALA A 22 32.74 -18.56 -15.27
N MET A 23 32.08 -19.31 -14.38
CA MET A 23 30.64 -19.24 -14.24
C MET A 23 30.29 -17.86 -13.67
N ALA A 24 29.90 -16.94 -14.56
CA ALA A 24 29.23 -15.72 -14.16
C ALA A 24 27.91 -16.11 -13.48
N ALA A 25 27.90 -16.09 -12.15
CA ALA A 25 26.68 -16.17 -11.39
C ALA A 25 25.82 -14.96 -11.76
N CYS A 26 24.78 -15.18 -12.57
CA CYS A 26 23.68 -14.24 -12.66
C CYS A 26 23.07 -14.15 -11.25
N ALA A 27 23.45 -13.12 -10.50
CA ALA A 27 22.70 -12.73 -9.32
C ALA A 27 21.25 -12.54 -9.75
N PRO A 28 20.25 -13.09 -9.03
CA PRO A 28 18.88 -12.73 -9.30
C PRO A 28 18.77 -11.23 -9.14
N ALA A 29 18.44 -10.53 -10.22
CA ALA A 29 18.01 -9.14 -10.14
C ALA A 29 16.84 -9.15 -9.17
N GLY A 30 17.06 -8.61 -7.97
CA GLY A 30 16.00 -8.46 -6.98
C GLY A 30 14.83 -7.81 -7.69
N ALA A 31 13.70 -8.51 -7.74
CA ALA A 31 12.45 -7.90 -8.17
C ALA A 31 12.30 -6.69 -7.27
N ALA A 32 12.52 -5.49 -7.82
CA ALA A 32 12.20 -4.26 -7.13
C ALA A 32 10.79 -4.46 -6.57
N ASP A 33 10.62 -4.24 -5.27
CA ASP A 33 9.35 -4.34 -4.57
C ASP A 33 8.41 -3.27 -5.13
N ARG A 34 7.90 -3.53 -6.34
CA ARG A 34 6.98 -2.67 -7.06
C ARG A 34 5.65 -2.92 -6.36
N GLY A 35 5.25 -1.98 -5.51
CA GLY A 35 3.98 -2.02 -4.81
C GLY A 35 2.82 -2.38 -5.74
N ILE A 36 1.71 -2.77 -5.15
CA ILE A 36 0.54 -3.15 -5.92
C ILE A 36 -0.20 -1.90 -6.44
N SER A 37 -0.95 -2.08 -7.52
CA SER A 37 -2.00 -1.16 -7.93
C SER A 37 -3.35 -1.81 -7.68
N TYR A 38 -4.29 -1.03 -7.16
CA TYR A 38 -5.65 -1.49 -6.90
C TYR A 38 -6.63 -0.49 -7.52
N ASP A 39 -7.29 -0.94 -8.57
CA ASP A 39 -8.35 -0.20 -9.24
C ASP A 39 -9.69 -0.57 -8.59
N CYS A 40 -10.26 0.41 -7.91
CA CYS A 40 -11.44 0.24 -7.08
C CYS A 40 -12.64 0.84 -7.81
N ASP A 41 -13.12 0.14 -8.84
CA ASP A 41 -14.33 0.52 -9.58
C ASP A 41 -15.59 0.04 -8.86
N THR A 42 -16.31 1.00 -8.28
CA THR A 42 -17.46 0.72 -7.44
C THR A 42 -18.72 1.43 -7.96
N PRO A 43 -19.73 0.68 -8.44
CA PRO A 43 -21.01 1.25 -8.84
C PRO A 43 -21.76 1.96 -7.69
N ALA A 44 -22.75 2.77 -8.06
CA ALA A 44 -23.61 3.44 -7.09
C ALA A 44 -24.35 2.44 -6.19
N GLY A 45 -24.30 2.64 -4.87
CA GLY A 45 -24.94 1.76 -3.89
C GLY A 45 -24.15 0.48 -3.55
N HIS A 46 -22.93 0.34 -4.08
CA HIS A 46 -22.03 -0.77 -3.78
C HIS A 46 -20.79 -0.28 -3.03
N PHE A 47 -20.04 -1.22 -2.46
CA PHE A 47 -18.68 -1.01 -1.97
C PHE A 47 -17.76 -2.12 -2.49
N SER A 48 -16.48 -1.79 -2.62
CA SER A 48 -15.40 -2.74 -2.88
C SER A 48 -14.43 -2.74 -1.71
N GLU A 49 -13.86 -3.90 -1.39
CA GLU A 49 -12.99 -4.11 -0.24
C GLU A 49 -11.75 -4.91 -0.63
N LEU A 50 -10.59 -4.44 -0.18
CA LEU A 50 -9.33 -5.17 -0.24
C LEU A 50 -8.71 -5.22 1.15
N VAL A 51 -8.41 -6.43 1.63
CA VAL A 51 -7.70 -6.67 2.89
C VAL A 51 -6.32 -7.25 2.56
N LEU A 52 -5.27 -6.53 2.96
CA LEU A 52 -3.89 -6.91 2.70
C LEU A 52 -3.24 -7.39 4.01
N PRO A 53 -2.46 -8.49 3.96
CA PRO A 53 -1.70 -8.93 5.12
C PRO A 53 -0.67 -7.87 5.50
N ALA A 54 -0.48 -7.64 6.80
CA ALA A 54 0.57 -6.80 7.33
C ALA A 54 1.48 -7.58 8.30
N PRO A 55 2.73 -7.13 8.49
CA PRO A 55 3.60 -7.70 9.51
C PRO A 55 2.99 -7.58 10.90
N SER A 56 3.23 -8.56 11.78
CA SER A 56 2.74 -8.52 13.16
C SER A 56 3.42 -7.45 14.04
N GLY A 57 4.59 -6.95 13.63
CA GLY A 57 5.34 -5.89 14.30
C GLY A 57 5.06 -4.50 13.72
N ALA A 58 5.97 -3.56 13.94
CA ALA A 58 5.87 -2.24 13.35
C ALA A 58 5.98 -2.31 11.82
N PHE A 59 5.24 -1.47 11.10
CA PHE A 59 5.29 -1.39 9.64
C PHE A 59 4.85 -0.04 9.13
N VAL A 60 5.16 0.23 7.86
CA VAL A 60 4.72 1.40 7.12
C VAL A 60 3.90 0.99 5.92
N VAL A 61 2.79 1.68 5.68
CA VAL A 61 2.03 1.65 4.44
C VAL A 61 2.30 2.94 3.69
N GLU A 62 2.61 2.87 2.41
CA GLU A 62 2.78 4.05 1.57
C GLU A 62 2.22 3.82 0.18
N GLY A 63 1.81 4.89 -0.48
CA GLY A 63 1.26 4.82 -1.82
C GLY A 63 0.63 6.14 -2.21
N LYS A 64 -0.19 6.08 -3.27
CA LYS A 64 -0.93 7.22 -3.80
C LYS A 64 -2.37 6.82 -4.04
N VAL A 65 -3.29 7.77 -3.90
CA VAL A 65 -4.70 7.59 -4.23
C VAL A 65 -5.15 8.73 -5.15
N THR A 66 -5.89 8.36 -6.20
CA THR A 66 -6.45 9.30 -7.17
C THR A 66 -7.90 8.96 -7.43
N LEU A 67 -8.78 9.97 -7.34
CA LEU A 67 -10.15 9.85 -7.83
C LEU A 67 -10.13 9.84 -9.37
N ARG A 68 -10.75 8.83 -9.98
CA ARG A 68 -10.93 8.76 -11.44
C ARG A 68 -12.29 9.29 -11.85
N GLN A 69 -13.34 8.78 -11.22
CA GLN A 69 -14.72 9.20 -11.44
C GLN A 69 -15.57 8.93 -10.21
N ILE A 70 -16.69 9.66 -10.09
CA ILE A 70 -17.74 9.32 -9.13
C ILE A 70 -18.91 8.68 -9.86
N ALA A 71 -19.57 7.74 -9.21
CA ALA A 71 -20.84 7.20 -9.70
C ALA A 71 -22.00 8.14 -9.35
N ALA A 72 -23.22 7.77 -9.76
CA ALA A 72 -24.42 8.50 -9.35
C ALA A 72 -24.55 8.47 -7.82
N ILE A 73 -24.62 9.65 -7.20
CA ILE A 73 -24.76 9.78 -5.75
C ILE A 73 -26.20 9.47 -5.35
N GLY A 74 -26.38 8.33 -4.68
CA GLY A 74 -27.60 7.94 -3.98
C GLY A 74 -27.45 8.17 -2.47
N ASP A 75 -27.66 7.12 -1.69
CA ASP A 75 -27.62 7.19 -0.21
C ASP A 75 -26.19 7.24 0.36
N PHE A 76 -25.19 6.85 -0.43
CA PHE A 76 -23.79 6.78 0.01
C PHE A 76 -22.91 7.75 -0.78
N LEU A 77 -22.09 8.52 -0.06
CA LEU A 77 -21.11 9.41 -0.67
C LEU A 77 -20.00 8.61 -1.38
N PRO A 78 -19.52 9.09 -2.55
CA PRO A 78 -18.30 8.58 -3.16
C PRO A 78 -17.12 8.75 -2.21
N GLY A 79 -16.44 7.66 -1.90
CA GLY A 79 -15.32 7.72 -0.98
C GLY A 79 -14.36 6.55 -1.13
N ALA A 80 -13.12 6.79 -0.71
CA ALA A 80 -12.08 5.79 -0.57
C ALA A 80 -11.40 5.91 0.78
N ARG A 81 -11.35 4.80 1.51
CA ARG A 81 -10.81 4.68 2.87
C ARG A 81 -9.62 3.74 2.84
N LEU A 82 -8.55 4.11 3.54
CA LEU A 82 -7.43 3.24 3.82
C LEU A 82 -7.02 3.40 5.28
N GLY A 83 -6.88 2.27 5.98
CA GLY A 83 -6.44 2.27 7.36
C GLY A 83 -5.88 0.94 7.83
N VAL A 84 -5.29 0.96 9.02
CA VAL A 84 -4.89 -0.24 9.74
C VAL A 84 -6.07 -0.72 10.57
N ALA A 85 -6.32 -2.02 10.53
CA ALA A 85 -7.39 -2.69 11.27
C ALA A 85 -6.86 -3.97 11.93
N SER A 86 -7.63 -4.54 12.86
CA SER A 86 -7.46 -5.96 13.21
C SER A 86 -8.01 -6.83 12.09
N ALA A 87 -7.41 -8.01 11.88
CA ALA A 87 -7.92 -8.98 10.92
C ALA A 87 -9.42 -9.29 11.18
N PRO A 88 -10.27 -9.34 10.14
CA PRO A 88 -11.68 -9.60 10.33
C PRO A 88 -11.91 -11.04 10.81
N SER A 89 -12.87 -11.23 11.71
CA SER A 89 -13.24 -12.57 12.21
C SER A 89 -13.88 -13.47 11.13
N ALA A 90 -14.40 -12.88 10.05
CA ALA A 90 -14.86 -13.56 8.85
C ALA A 90 -14.83 -12.60 7.64
N ALA A 91 -14.70 -13.14 6.43
CA ALA A 91 -14.74 -12.36 5.20
C ALA A 91 -16.06 -11.55 5.06
N GLY A 92 -15.96 -10.30 4.61
CA GLY A 92 -17.09 -9.39 4.43
C GLY A 92 -17.66 -8.79 5.72
N LYS A 93 -17.07 -9.08 6.89
CA LYS A 93 -17.39 -8.37 8.13
C LYS A 93 -16.62 -7.06 8.20
N ALA A 94 -17.32 -5.99 8.55
CA ALA A 94 -16.68 -4.73 8.89
C ALA A 94 -15.79 -4.91 10.14
N PRO A 95 -14.60 -4.30 10.18
CA PRO A 95 -13.77 -4.29 11.36
C PRO A 95 -14.49 -3.53 12.48
N GLU A 96 -14.23 -3.95 13.71
CA GLU A 96 -14.69 -3.21 14.89
C GLU A 96 -13.95 -1.87 14.99
N GLU A 97 -12.67 -1.85 14.62
CA GLU A 97 -11.83 -0.66 14.69
C GLU A 97 -10.91 -0.47 13.49
N VAL A 98 -10.72 0.79 13.09
CA VAL A 98 -9.75 1.22 12.07
C VAL A 98 -9.12 2.53 12.49
N ALA A 99 -7.86 2.74 12.13
CA ALA A 99 -7.20 4.04 12.15
C ALA A 99 -6.55 4.34 10.79
N GLY A 100 -6.90 5.47 10.19
CA GLY A 100 -6.51 5.81 8.82
C GLY A 100 -7.06 7.15 8.33
N PHE A 101 -7.39 7.21 7.04
CA PHE A 101 -8.02 8.36 6.41
C PHE A 101 -9.16 7.92 5.48
N VAL A 102 -10.02 8.88 5.14
CA VAL A 102 -10.99 8.76 4.06
C VAL A 102 -10.88 9.96 3.12
N LEU A 103 -10.94 9.70 1.82
CA LEU A 103 -11.04 10.67 0.74
C LEU A 103 -12.45 10.64 0.20
N ILE A 104 -13.22 11.71 0.36
CA ILE A 104 -14.61 11.83 -0.12
C ILE A 104 -14.65 12.76 -1.33
N ALA A 105 -15.47 12.46 -2.32
CA ALA A 105 -15.64 13.30 -3.50
C ALA A 105 -17.10 13.63 -3.74
N VAL A 106 -17.43 14.91 -3.88
CA VAL A 106 -18.80 15.37 -4.14
C VAL A 106 -18.83 16.52 -5.15
N PRO A 107 -19.90 16.62 -5.97
CA PRO A 107 -20.14 17.80 -6.81
C PRO A 107 -20.36 19.05 -5.95
N ALA A 108 -19.76 20.18 -6.35
CA ALA A 108 -19.84 21.44 -5.62
C ALA A 108 -21.29 21.94 -5.44
N ASN A 109 -22.16 21.71 -6.42
CA ASN A 109 -23.59 22.04 -6.34
C ASN A 109 -24.37 21.25 -5.28
N LYS A 110 -23.82 20.15 -4.74
CA LYS A 110 -24.38 19.42 -3.60
C LYS A 110 -24.04 20.08 -2.26
N LEU A 111 -22.98 20.89 -2.23
CA LEU A 111 -22.51 21.59 -1.04
C LEU A 111 -23.06 23.02 -0.95
N LYS A 112 -23.16 23.71 -2.09
CA LYS A 112 -23.63 25.10 -2.14
C LYS A 112 -24.56 25.32 -3.31
N LYS A 113 -25.76 25.85 -3.03
CA LYS A 113 -26.72 26.25 -4.07
C LYS A 113 -26.09 27.30 -5.00
N GLY A 114 -26.15 27.05 -6.30
CA GLY A 114 -25.58 27.93 -7.33
C GLY A 114 -24.11 27.68 -7.66
N ALA A 115 -23.44 26.74 -6.98
CA ALA A 115 -22.14 26.25 -7.44
C ALA A 115 -22.29 25.36 -8.69
N GLY A 116 -21.20 25.15 -9.42
CA GLY A 116 -21.21 24.33 -10.63
C GLY A 116 -21.15 22.83 -10.32
N LYS A 117 -20.93 22.03 -11.37
CA LYS A 117 -20.86 20.56 -11.27
C LYS A 117 -19.44 20.03 -11.05
N GLU A 118 -18.47 20.92 -10.89
CA GLU A 118 -17.10 20.56 -10.55
C GLU A 118 -17.04 19.70 -9.30
N LEU A 119 -16.10 18.77 -9.27
CA LEU A 119 -15.91 17.88 -8.13
C LEU A 119 -14.97 18.53 -7.12
N VAL A 120 -15.35 18.41 -5.85
CA VAL A 120 -14.57 18.80 -4.69
C VAL A 120 -14.21 17.53 -3.92
N GLN A 121 -12.94 17.43 -3.53
CA GLN A 121 -12.41 16.35 -2.70
C GLN A 121 -12.20 16.84 -1.28
N PHE A 122 -12.52 15.97 -0.34
CA PHE A 122 -12.37 16.16 1.10
C PHE A 122 -11.47 15.06 1.62
N ILE A 123 -10.51 15.41 2.48
CA ILE A 123 -9.75 14.42 3.23
C ILE A 123 -10.10 14.55 4.70
N GLU A 124 -10.49 13.43 5.28
CA GLU A 124 -10.89 13.32 6.67
C GLU A 124 -10.08 12.25 7.37
N TRP A 125 -9.88 12.46 8.66
CA TRP A 125 -9.30 11.47 9.55
C TRP A 125 -10.33 10.38 9.82
N ASP A 126 -9.92 9.13 9.70
CA ASP A 126 -10.81 8.00 9.91
C ASP A 126 -10.39 7.19 11.12
N ARG A 127 -11.17 7.29 12.20
CA ARG A 127 -11.05 6.45 13.38
C ARG A 127 -12.43 6.01 13.81
N HIS A 128 -12.63 4.71 14.00
CA HIS A 128 -13.84 4.16 14.62
C HIS A 128 -13.45 2.99 15.52
N GLY A 129 -14.21 2.76 16.62
CA GLY A 129 -13.93 1.69 17.59
C GLY A 129 -14.45 1.93 19.01
N ALA A 130 -14.40 0.90 19.85
CA ALA A 130 -14.90 0.94 21.23
C ALA A 130 -13.87 1.64 22.15
N GLY A 131 -14.25 2.80 22.69
CA GLY A 131 -13.34 3.66 23.46
C GLY A 131 -12.79 4.84 22.66
N ALA A 132 -13.20 5.01 21.40
CA ALA A 132 -13.16 6.30 20.73
C ALA A 132 -14.25 7.21 21.33
N GLU A 133 -14.04 7.72 22.55
CA GLU A 133 -14.83 8.85 23.04
C GLU A 133 -14.64 10.02 22.05
N GLY A 134 -15.64 10.25 21.19
CA GLY A 134 -15.80 11.50 20.44
C GLY A 134 -15.18 11.61 19.04
N GLU A 135 -14.57 10.57 18.46
CA GLU A 135 -13.97 10.68 17.12
C GLU A 135 -14.91 10.13 16.03
N GLN A 136 -16.07 10.77 15.93
CA GLN A 136 -16.87 10.77 14.70
C GLN A 136 -16.04 11.46 13.61
N THR A 137 -16.17 11.01 12.37
CA THR A 137 -15.61 11.62 11.16
C THR A 137 -15.33 13.11 11.35
N GLN A 138 -14.06 13.49 11.42
CA GLN A 138 -13.70 14.88 11.75
C GLN A 138 -13.98 15.78 10.56
N ASP A 139 -14.22 17.07 10.82
CA ASP A 139 -14.28 18.07 9.75
C ASP A 139 -13.11 17.88 8.78
N PRO A 140 -13.36 17.96 7.48
CA PRO A 140 -12.33 17.74 6.48
C PRO A 140 -11.19 18.72 6.68
N PHE A 141 -9.98 18.19 6.87
CA PHE A 141 -8.79 19.00 7.12
C PHE A 141 -8.16 19.50 5.82
N ALA A 142 -8.55 18.92 4.68
CA ALA A 142 -8.18 19.38 3.36
C ALA A 142 -9.40 19.35 2.43
N ILE A 143 -9.55 20.42 1.65
CA ILE A 143 -10.58 20.55 0.61
C ILE A 143 -9.87 20.97 -0.67
N THR A 144 -10.02 20.20 -1.75
CA THR A 144 -9.32 20.45 -3.00
C THR A 144 -10.22 20.23 -4.21
N ALA A 145 -9.82 20.76 -5.38
CA ALA A 145 -10.51 20.48 -6.63
C ALA A 145 -10.09 19.10 -7.17
N ALA A 146 -11.05 18.35 -7.73
CA ALA A 146 -10.78 17.04 -8.32
C ALA A 146 -10.50 17.11 -9.85
N PRO A 147 -9.74 16.14 -10.41
CA PRO A 147 -9.03 15.07 -9.72
C PRO A 147 -7.67 15.54 -9.19
N GLN A 148 -7.36 15.19 -7.95
CA GLN A 148 -6.03 15.34 -7.36
C GLN A 148 -5.48 13.98 -6.93
N GLU A 149 -4.19 13.77 -7.21
CA GLU A 149 -3.40 12.66 -6.67
C GLU A 149 -2.89 13.03 -5.28
N HIS A 150 -3.14 12.14 -4.31
CA HIS A 150 -2.67 12.30 -2.94
C HIS A 150 -1.71 11.17 -2.57
N SER A 151 -0.44 11.50 -2.38
CA SER A 151 0.51 10.62 -1.71
C SER A 151 0.15 10.49 -0.24
N PHE A 152 0.23 9.28 0.31
CA PHE A 152 -0.03 9.01 1.71
C PHE A 152 1.06 8.12 2.33
N ARG A 153 1.15 8.19 3.65
CA ARG A 153 1.96 7.30 4.48
C ARG A 153 1.22 7.00 5.78
N LEU A 154 1.16 5.73 6.18
CA LEU A 154 0.70 5.30 7.49
C LEU A 154 1.85 4.55 8.17
N SER A 155 2.12 4.83 9.43
CA SER A 155 3.08 4.10 10.25
C SER A 155 2.37 3.48 11.44
N TYR A 156 2.49 2.18 11.62
CA TYR A 156 2.01 1.45 12.79
C TYR A 156 3.19 1.00 13.64
N ASP A 157 3.19 1.33 14.92
CA ASP A 157 4.26 0.98 15.87
C ASP A 157 3.85 -0.07 16.92
N GLY A 158 2.65 -0.65 16.77
CA GLY A 158 2.08 -1.60 17.74
C GLY A 158 1.15 -0.96 18.78
N GLY A 159 1.19 0.37 18.94
CA GLY A 159 0.33 1.10 19.88
C GLY A 159 -0.39 2.31 19.29
N ALA A 160 0.03 2.76 18.12
CA ALA A 160 -0.59 3.87 17.40
C ALA A 160 -0.41 3.75 15.89
N VAL A 161 -1.27 4.47 15.17
CA VAL A 161 -1.12 4.73 13.74
C VAL A 161 -0.86 6.22 13.54
N THR A 162 0.26 6.56 12.91
CA THR A 162 0.52 7.92 12.40
C THR A 162 0.21 7.96 10.92
N VAL A 163 -0.68 8.84 10.49
CA VAL A 163 -1.14 9.02 9.11
C VAL A 163 -0.67 10.38 8.58
N THR A 164 -0.05 10.38 7.40
CA THR A 164 0.34 11.59 6.66
C THR A 164 -0.33 11.55 5.28
N ILE A 165 -1.12 12.55 4.94
CA ILE A 165 -1.77 12.71 3.63
C ILE A 165 -2.18 14.17 3.42
N GLY A 166 -2.16 14.66 2.17
CA GLY A 166 -2.62 16.02 1.86
C GLY A 166 -1.80 17.13 2.55
N GLY A 167 -0.56 16.84 2.94
CA GLY A 167 0.31 17.77 3.67
C GLY A 167 0.02 17.87 5.18
N ALA A 168 -0.93 17.09 5.70
CA ALA A 168 -1.24 17.02 7.13
C ALA A 168 -0.78 15.68 7.72
N GLU A 169 -0.55 15.69 9.04
CA GLU A 169 -0.21 14.49 9.81
C GLU A 169 -1.12 14.38 11.04
N ARG A 170 -1.50 13.16 11.39
CA ARG A 170 -2.21 12.84 12.64
C ARG A 170 -1.78 11.50 13.20
N ARG A 171 -1.74 11.42 14.53
CA ARG A 171 -1.48 10.18 15.25
C ARG A 171 -2.70 9.75 16.06
N PHE A 172 -3.09 8.49 15.91
CA PHE A 172 -4.19 7.88 16.65
C PHE A 172 -3.64 6.78 17.57
N PRO A 173 -3.94 6.79 18.87
CA PRO A 173 -3.78 5.60 19.70
C PRO A 173 -4.62 4.45 19.11
N PHE A 174 -3.99 3.33 18.77
CA PHE A 174 -4.64 2.24 18.06
C PHE A 174 -3.85 0.96 18.24
N GLN A 175 -4.52 -0.12 18.65
CA GLN A 175 -3.92 -1.44 18.79
C GLN A 175 -4.72 -2.43 17.97
N ALA A 176 -4.04 -3.13 17.06
CA ALA A 176 -4.65 -4.20 16.29
C ALA A 176 -4.10 -5.55 16.71
N ARG A 177 -5.00 -6.51 16.90
CA ARG A 177 -4.64 -7.93 17.00
C ARG A 177 -4.55 -8.47 15.58
N GLU A 178 -3.38 -9.00 15.22
CA GLU A 178 -3.09 -9.48 13.86
C GLU A 178 -3.39 -8.37 12.82
N PRO A 179 -2.54 -7.33 12.76
CA PRO A 179 -2.82 -6.15 11.96
C PRO A 179 -2.96 -6.48 10.48
N VAL A 180 -3.91 -5.81 9.83
CA VAL A 180 -4.10 -5.82 8.38
C VAL A 180 -4.23 -4.40 7.86
N VAL A 181 -3.93 -4.21 6.58
CA VAL A 181 -4.22 -2.95 5.87
C VAL A 181 -5.50 -3.14 5.09
N ARG A 182 -6.50 -2.30 5.36
CA ARG A 182 -7.82 -2.40 4.76
C ARG A 182 -8.11 -1.20 3.89
N LEU A 183 -8.49 -1.47 2.65
CA LEU A 183 -8.96 -0.49 1.68
C LEU A 183 -10.45 -0.73 1.40
N VAL A 184 -11.23 0.33 1.38
CA VAL A 184 -12.65 0.29 1.02
C VAL A 184 -12.96 1.46 0.11
N CYS A 185 -13.70 1.23 -0.98
CA CYS A 185 -14.26 2.33 -1.77
C CYS A 185 -15.76 2.15 -1.96
N SER A 186 -16.45 3.27 -2.16
CA SER A 186 -17.89 3.33 -2.39
C SER A 186 -18.21 4.34 -3.48
N THR A 187 -19.25 4.06 -4.27
CA THR A 187 -19.90 5.01 -5.18
C THR A 187 -18.92 5.78 -6.11
N GLY A 188 -17.89 5.14 -6.64
CA GLY A 188 -16.92 5.75 -7.54
C GLY A 188 -15.75 4.85 -7.90
N GLU A 189 -14.90 5.35 -8.80
CA GLU A 189 -13.62 4.75 -9.17
C GLU A 189 -12.47 5.50 -8.50
N PHE A 190 -11.71 4.76 -7.71
CA PHE A 190 -10.51 5.25 -7.04
C PHE A 190 -9.35 4.33 -7.38
N LEU A 191 -8.23 4.92 -7.77
CA LEU A 191 -7.03 4.17 -8.10
C LEU A 191 -5.99 4.36 -7.00
N TYR A 192 -5.58 3.25 -6.39
CA TYR A 192 -4.39 3.19 -5.55
C TYR A 192 -3.21 2.71 -6.38
N THR A 193 -2.09 3.44 -6.32
CA THR A 193 -0.83 3.07 -6.98
C THR A 193 0.33 3.11 -6.00
N ASP A 194 1.41 2.42 -6.36
CA ASP A 194 2.64 2.32 -5.58
C ASP A 194 2.40 1.84 -4.13
N LEU A 195 1.30 1.10 -3.89
CA LEU A 195 0.87 0.68 -2.56
C LEU A 195 1.82 -0.40 -2.04
N ARG A 196 2.54 -0.07 -0.96
CA ARG A 196 3.53 -0.94 -0.33
C ARG A 196 3.29 -1.04 1.18
N ILE A 197 3.59 -2.22 1.73
CA ILE A 197 3.58 -2.48 3.17
C ILE A 197 4.99 -2.96 3.54
N VAL A 198 5.71 -2.16 4.30
CA VAL A 198 7.13 -2.37 4.60
C VAL A 198 7.31 -2.59 6.10
N PRO A 199 7.82 -3.75 6.55
CA PRO A 199 8.15 -3.98 7.96
C PRO A 199 9.16 -2.95 8.47
N GLN A 200 9.02 -2.53 9.73
CA GLN A 200 10.01 -1.75 10.46
C GLN A 200 10.65 -2.66 11.52
N GLY A 201 11.96 -2.88 11.38
CA GLY A 201 12.75 -3.78 12.23
C GLY A 201 13.04 -3.22 13.60
#